data_AF-A0A432R9H5-F1
#
_entry.id   AF-A0A432R9H5-F1
#
_cell.length_a   1.000
_cell.length_b   1.000
_cell.length_c   1.000
_cell.angle_alpha   90.00
_cell.angle_beta   90.00
_cell.angle_gamma   90.00
#
_symmetry.space_group_name_H-M   'P 1'
#
loop_
_entity.id
_entity.type
_entity.pdbx_description
1 polymer ?
#
loop_
_entity_poly.entity_id
_entity_poly.type
_entity_poly.pdbx_seq_one_letter_code
_entity_poly.pdbx_strand_id
1 'polypeptide(L)'
;MKKILAIAGLSLATIFNSFAITKSEATKIIKDYIGGSNHVSKIIVCEYGDYYVGEAYLEGYEDIGNVVRKVHVSKKDGTILPVMAMHRDFCYMQK
;
A
#
# COMPACT_ATOMS: atom_id res chain seq x y z
N MET A 1 0.08 -8.75 60.58
CA MET A 1 0.38 -9.57 59.39
C MET A 1 0.81 -8.65 58.26
N LYS A 2 2.08 -8.72 57.84
CA LYS A 2 2.61 -8.06 56.64
C LYS A 2 2.04 -8.78 55.41
N LYS A 3 1.32 -8.10 54.51
CA LYS A 3 1.27 -8.43 53.07
C LYS A 3 1.05 -7.15 52.27
N ILE A 4 2.14 -6.68 51.69
CA ILE A 4 2.23 -5.62 50.69
C ILE A 4 1.58 -6.16 49.42
N LEU A 5 0.46 -5.59 48.98
CA LEU A 5 -0.07 -5.80 47.64
C LEU A 5 0.41 -4.65 46.76
N ALA A 6 1.66 -4.75 46.34
CA ALA A 6 2.17 -4.00 45.21
C ALA A 6 1.56 -4.64 43.95
N ILE A 7 0.43 -4.10 43.49
CA ILE A 7 -0.09 -4.43 42.17
C ILE A 7 0.82 -3.72 41.19
N ALA A 8 1.71 -4.50 40.59
CA ALA A 8 2.53 -4.11 39.47
C ALA A 8 1.64 -3.45 38.41
N GLY A 9 1.82 -2.16 38.22
CA GLY A 9 1.31 -1.44 37.07
C GLY A 9 1.88 -2.11 35.84
N LEU A 10 1.08 -2.96 35.21
CA LEU A 10 1.37 -3.58 33.93
C LEU A 10 1.48 -2.45 32.93
N SER A 11 2.68 -1.91 32.78
CA SER A 11 3.03 -1.01 31.70
C SER A 11 2.74 -1.76 30.41
N LEU A 12 1.61 -1.46 29.77
CA LEU A 12 1.38 -1.78 28.37
C LEU A 12 2.43 -1.00 27.58
N ALA A 13 3.60 -1.60 27.44
CA ALA A 13 4.51 -1.26 26.37
C ALA A 13 3.81 -1.65 25.08
N THR A 14 3.04 -0.73 24.51
CA THR A 14 2.67 -0.78 23.10
C THR A 14 3.96 -0.66 22.32
N ILE A 15 4.57 -1.79 22.01
CA ILE A 15 5.70 -1.89 21.10
C ILE A 15 5.13 -1.50 19.73
N PHE A 16 5.23 -0.21 19.38
CA PHE A 16 5.03 0.27 18.02
C PHE A 16 6.19 -0.27 17.17
N ASN A 17 6.12 -1.55 16.85
CA ASN A 17 6.93 -2.13 15.80
C ASN A 17 6.40 -1.57 14.47
N SER A 18 6.91 -0.41 14.07
CA SER A 18 6.78 0.12 12.72
C SER A 18 7.60 -0.76 11.78
N PHE A 19 7.22 -2.02 11.63
CA PHE A 19 7.76 -2.83 10.55
C PHE A 19 7.21 -2.25 9.25
N ALA A 20 8.13 -1.83 8.39
CA ALA A 20 7.80 -1.46 7.04
C ALA A 20 6.99 -2.60 6.40
N ILE A 21 5.89 -2.24 5.74
CA ILE A 21 5.01 -3.21 5.10
C ILE A 21 5.76 -3.93 3.96
N THR A 22 5.39 -5.17 3.72
CA THR A 22 5.94 -5.98 2.63
C THR A 22 5.27 -5.66 1.29
N LYS A 23 5.92 -6.05 0.19
CA LYS A 23 5.34 -5.96 -1.16
C LYS A 23 4.01 -6.73 -1.29
N SER A 24 3.88 -7.84 -0.57
CA SER A 24 2.66 -8.65 -0.54
C SER A 24 1.50 -7.90 0.11
N GLU A 25 1.76 -7.27 1.26
CA GLU A 25 0.78 -6.44 1.97
C GLU A 25 0.39 -5.21 1.15
N ALA A 26 1.37 -4.52 0.54
CA ALA A 26 1.08 -3.43 -0.39
C ALA A 26 0.21 -3.88 -1.57
N THR A 27 0.48 -5.06 -2.12
CA THR A 27 -0.32 -5.63 -3.22
C THR A 27 -1.76 -5.86 -2.79
N LYS A 28 -1.99 -6.36 -1.57
CA LYS A 28 -3.33 -6.54 -1.03
C LYS A 28 -4.06 -5.19 -0.87
N ILE A 29 -3.40 -4.20 -0.26
CA ILE A 29 -3.94 -2.84 -0.08
C ILE A 29 -4.34 -2.22 -1.43
N ILE A 30 -3.47 -2.34 -2.44
CA ILE A 30 -3.73 -1.81 -3.79
C ILE A 30 -4.91 -2.54 -4.45
N LYS A 31 -4.95 -3.87 -4.35
CA LYS A 31 -6.07 -4.66 -4.91
C LYS A 31 -7.40 -4.29 -4.25
N ASP A 32 -7.42 -4.15 -2.93
CA ASP A 32 -8.63 -3.79 -2.19
C ASP A 32 -9.10 -2.37 -2.53
N TYR A 33 -8.16 -1.42 -2.70
CA TYR A 33 -8.47 -0.05 -3.07
C TYR A 33 -9.03 0.09 -4.51
N ILE A 34 -8.52 -0.70 -5.45
CA ILE A 34 -8.91 -0.61 -6.86
C ILE A 34 -10.06 -1.58 -7.18
N GLY A 35 -10.23 -2.66 -6.42
CA GLY A 35 -11.13 -3.79 -6.68
C GLY A 35 -12.61 -3.47 -6.79
N GLY A 36 -13.04 -2.26 -6.46
CA GLY A 36 -14.39 -1.75 -6.76
C GLY A 36 -14.57 -1.19 -8.18
N SER A 37 -13.52 -1.20 -9.02
CA SER A 37 -13.54 -0.62 -10.37
C SER A 37 -13.78 -1.72 -11.42
N ASN A 38 -14.90 -1.66 -12.16
CA ASN A 38 -15.35 -2.72 -13.08
C ASN A 38 -14.52 -2.97 -14.36
N HIS A 39 -13.30 -2.42 -14.45
CA HIS A 39 -12.52 -2.43 -15.70
C HIS A 39 -11.02 -2.68 -15.51
N VAL A 40 -10.61 -3.29 -14.40
CA VAL A 40 -9.18 -3.54 -14.12
C VAL A 40 -8.75 -4.87 -14.75
N SER A 41 -7.93 -4.83 -15.78
CA SER A 41 -7.42 -6.04 -16.44
C SER A 41 -6.17 -6.61 -15.77
N LYS A 42 -5.30 -5.73 -15.27
CA LYS A 42 -4.04 -6.13 -14.65
C LYS A 42 -3.60 -5.12 -13.61
N ILE A 43 -3.05 -5.60 -12.50
CA ILE A 43 -2.37 -4.78 -11.49
C ILE A 43 -0.93 -5.27 -11.37
N ILE A 44 0.02 -4.37 -11.54
CA ILE A 44 1.45 -4.62 -11.33
C ILE A 44 1.90 -3.76 -10.15
N VAL A 45 2.68 -4.33 -9.23
CA VAL A 45 3.20 -3.61 -8.06
C VAL A 45 4.72 -3.61 -8.09
N CYS A 46 5.30 -2.42 -8.00
CA CYS A 46 6.75 -2.20 -8.03
C CYS A 46 7.19 -1.36 -6.83
N GLU A 47 8.50 -1.40 -6.56
CA GLU A 47 9.09 -0.62 -5.48
C GLU A 47 9.73 0.65 -6.04
N TYR A 48 9.49 1.78 -5.40
CA TYR A 48 10.12 3.04 -5.77
C TYR A 48 10.39 3.90 -4.53
N GLY A 49 11.67 4.04 -4.16
CA GLY A 49 12.07 4.75 -2.96
C GLY A 49 11.34 4.22 -1.72
N ASP A 50 10.63 5.13 -1.05
CA ASP A 50 9.85 4.88 0.17
C ASP A 50 8.42 4.38 -0.10
N TYR A 51 8.09 4.03 -1.35
CA TYR A 51 6.74 3.65 -1.76
C TYR A 51 6.70 2.33 -2.53
N TYR A 52 5.57 1.65 -2.42
CA TYR A 52 5.10 0.68 -3.41
C TYR A 52 4.15 1.39 -4.38
N VAL A 53 4.37 1.18 -5.68
CA VAL A 53 3.54 1.77 -6.75
C VAL A 53 2.78 0.66 -7.44
N GLY A 54 1.45 0.72 -7.36
CA GLY A 54 0.52 -0.12 -8.08
C GLY A 54 0.10 0.55 -9.39
N GLU A 55 0.44 -0.07 -10.52
CA GLU A 55 -0.04 0.32 -11.83
C GLU A 55 -1.18 -0.62 -12.23
N ALA A 56 -2.41 -0.10 -12.21
CA ALA A 56 -3.60 -0.80 -12.67
C ALA A 56 -3.94 -0.39 -14.10
N TYR A 57 -3.97 -1.37 -14.99
CA TYR A 57 -4.41 -1.22 -16.37
C TYR A 57 -5.93 -1.30 -16.39
N LEU A 58 -6.55 -0.20 -16.81
CA LEU A 58 -7.98 -0.09 -17.02
C LEU A 58 -8.26 -0.34 -18.49
N GLU A 59 -9.10 -1.32 -18.79
CA GLU A 59 -9.67 -1.51 -20.12
C GLU A 59 -10.69 -0.41 -20.36
N GLY A 60 -10.44 0.43 -21.37
CA GLY A 60 -11.41 1.44 -21.79
C GLY A 60 -12.63 0.81 -22.46
N TYR A 61 -13.76 1.53 -22.44
CA TYR A 61 -14.81 1.36 -23.44
C TYR A 61 -14.48 2.23 -24.65
N GLU A 62 -14.65 1.68 -25.86
CA GLU A 62 -14.57 2.39 -27.15
C GLU A 62 -13.25 3.15 -27.41
N ASP A 63 -12.24 2.46 -27.93
CA ASP A 63 -11.06 3.05 -28.63
C ASP A 63 -10.16 4.04 -27.86
N ILE A 64 -10.36 4.28 -26.56
CA ILE A 64 -9.56 5.25 -25.74
C ILE A 64 -8.18 4.69 -25.31
N GLY A 65 -7.86 3.43 -25.64
CA GLY A 65 -6.62 2.77 -25.23
C GLY A 65 -6.59 2.43 -23.73
N ASN A 66 -5.63 1.61 -23.31
CA ASN A 66 -5.49 1.19 -21.92
C ASN A 66 -5.01 2.37 -21.05
N VAL A 67 -5.80 2.75 -20.04
CA VAL A 67 -5.42 3.83 -19.09
C VAL A 67 -4.74 3.21 -17.87
N VAL A 68 -3.62 3.78 -17.43
CA VAL A 68 -2.91 3.31 -16.22
C VAL A 68 -3.30 4.17 -15.02
N ARG A 69 -4.01 3.58 -14.05
CA ARG A 69 -4.25 4.19 -12.74
C ARG A 69 -3.11 3.82 -11.79
N LYS A 70 -2.47 4.84 -11.21
CA LYS A 70 -1.34 4.68 -10.30
C LYS A 70 -1.79 4.86 -8.84
N VAL A 71 -1.41 3.93 -7.98
CA VAL A 71 -1.70 3.94 -6.54
C VAL A 71 -0.39 3.84 -5.77
N HIS A 72 -0.14 4.79 -4.89
CA HIS A 72 1.08 4.85 -4.10
C HIS A 72 0.78 4.41 -2.68
N VAL A 73 1.53 3.45 -2.17
CA VAL A 73 1.42 2.93 -0.80
C VAL A 73 2.74 3.16 -0.08
N SER A 74 2.69 3.85 1.05
CA SER A 74 3.84 4.07 1.92
C SER A 74 4.43 2.75 2.41
N LYS A 75 5.75 2.55 2.26
CA LYS A 75 6.45 1.39 2.81
C LYS A 75 6.44 1.40 4.34
N LYS A 76 6.33 2.57 4.97
CA LYS A 76 6.44 2.70 6.43
C LYS A 76 5.23 2.11 7.15
N ASP A 77 4.03 2.36 6.64
CA ASP A 77 2.78 2.15 7.36
C ASP A 77 1.62 1.64 6.48
N GLY A 78 1.85 1.48 5.18
CA GLY A 78 0.81 1.05 4.24
C GLY A 78 -0.23 2.11 3.89
N THR A 79 -0.01 3.37 4.26
CA THR A 79 -0.94 4.46 3.92
C THR A 79 -0.99 4.65 2.40
N ILE A 80 -2.20 4.70 1.84
CA ILE A 80 -2.43 5.09 0.44
C ILE A 80 -2.26 6.61 0.36
N LEU A 81 -1.30 7.04 -0.45
CA LEU A 81 -1.00 8.45 -0.62
C LEU A 81 -1.83 9.03 -1.77
N PRO A 82 -2.29 10.29 -1.64
CA PRO A 82 -3.00 10.96 -2.71
C PRO A 82 -2.13 10.95 -3.98
N VAL A 83 -2.78 10.68 -5.11
CA VAL A 83 -2.11 10.49 -6.39
C VAL A 83 -1.37 11.77 -6.75
N MET A 84 -0.04 11.79 -6.58
CA MET A 84 0.77 12.80 -7.26
C MET A 84 0.65 12.49 -8.76
N ALA A 85 0.29 13.48 -9.57
CA ALA A 85 0.13 13.36 -11.03
C ALA A 85 1.47 13.11 -11.74
N MET A 86 2.19 12.06 -11.34
CA MET A 86 3.45 11.65 -11.93
C MET A 86 3.15 10.84 -13.19
N HIS A 87 3.53 11.41 -14.33
CA HIS A 87 3.37 10.79 -15.64
C HIS A 87 4.37 9.64 -15.90
N ARG A 88 5.36 9.42 -15.04
CA ARG A 88 6.41 8.41 -15.24
C ARG A 88 5.89 6.99 -14.99
N ASP A 89 6.18 6.05 -15.88
CA ASP A 89 5.94 4.62 -15.68
C ASP A 89 7.03 4.02 -14.81
N PHE A 90 6.66 3.54 -13.63
CA PHE A 90 7.59 3.05 -12.62
C PHE A 90 7.92 1.58 -12.82
N CYS A 91 6.91 0.78 -13.19
CA CYS A 91 7.08 -0.65 -13.39
C CYS A 91 7.72 -1.00 -14.73
N TYR A 92 7.48 -0.18 -15.77
CA TYR A 92 8.01 -0.46 -17.10
C TYR A 92 9.50 -0.13 -17.26
N MET A 93 10.03 0.78 -16.44
CA MET A 93 11.45 1.17 -16.44
C MET A 93 12.37 0.24 -15.61
N GLN A 94 11.82 -0.77 -14.92
CA GLN A 94 12.59 -1.73 -14.11
C GLN A 94 12.97 -3.02 -14.86
N LYS A 95 12.97 -3.00 -16.20
CA LYS A 95 13.50 -4.11 -17.02
C LYS A 95 15.03 -4.07 -17.10
#